data_AF-A0A443YJW1-F1
#
_entry.id   AF-A0A443YJW1-F1
#
_cell.length_a   1.000
_cell.length_b   1.000
_cell.length_c   1.000
_cell.angle_alpha   90.00
_cell.angle_beta   90.00
_cell.angle_gamma   90.00
#
_symmetry.space_group_name_H-M   'P 1'
#
loop_
_entity.id
_entity.type
_entity.pdbx_description
1 polymer ?
#
loop_
_entity_poly.entity_id
_entity_poly.type
_entity_poly.pdbx_seq_one_letter_code
_entity_poly.pdbx_strand_id
1 'polypeptide(L)'
;MELYREYKDGLFFLTFDSFNLYHSVDDRIAFKQMLNRFLKETDEILCYFRREEDLTDDEELLQLKQSIFTRFTLKGNEFKYLYQIDERRFDAIGKFKLEYDFANAIIEMWKYFYSFSFFAPINNLTFEEYEEYLEVNGFEDIDGKNHVYHQLANFICIKGLGGDYLTITSIQDVNI
;
A
#
# COMPACT_ATOMS: atom_id res chain seq x y z
N MET A 1 -18.14 4.24 4.42
CA MET A 1 -16.88 4.04 5.15
C MET A 1 -17.11 4.06 6.66
N GLU A 2 -16.92 2.91 7.30
CA GLU A 2 -16.96 2.73 8.75
C GLU A 2 -15.54 2.70 9.32
N LEU A 3 -15.37 3.09 10.59
CA LEU A 3 -14.07 3.16 11.25
C LEU A 3 -14.07 2.34 12.54
N TYR A 4 -13.14 1.40 12.63
CA TYR A 4 -12.92 0.55 13.78
C TYR A 4 -11.53 0.82 14.38
N ARG A 5 -11.46 0.87 15.71
CA ARG A 5 -10.21 1.10 16.46
C ARG A 5 -9.98 -0.05 17.43
N GLU A 6 -8.78 -0.61 17.40
CA GLU A 6 -8.34 -1.63 18.34
C GLU A 6 -6.93 -1.29 18.84
N TYR A 7 -6.68 -1.53 20.13
CA TYR A 7 -5.33 -1.51 20.69
C TYR A 7 -4.98 -2.92 21.15
N LYS A 8 -3.94 -3.49 20.54
CA LYS A 8 -3.53 -4.88 20.77
C LYS A 8 -2.02 -5.01 20.59
N ASP A 9 -1.40 -5.83 21.43
CA ASP A 9 0.05 -6.08 21.39
C ASP A 9 0.86 -4.77 21.37
N GLY A 10 0.48 -3.75 22.13
CA GLY A 10 1.23 -2.49 22.15
C GLY A 10 1.06 -1.58 20.92
N LEU A 11 0.23 -1.97 19.95
CA LEU A 11 0.02 -1.26 18.68
C LEU A 11 -1.45 -0.84 18.51
N PHE A 12 -1.66 0.25 17.79
CA PHE A 12 -2.97 0.74 17.38
C PHE A 12 -3.30 0.25 15.97
N PHE A 13 -4.48 -0.33 15.82
CA PHE A 13 -5.07 -0.77 14.57
C PHE A 13 -6.29 0.06 14.26
N LEU A 14 -6.32 0.57 13.05
CA LEU A 14 -7.35 1.46 12.56
C LEU A 14 -7.87 0.90 11.25
N THR A 15 -9.07 0.33 11.28
CA THR A 15 -9.65 -0.35 10.11
C THR A 15 -10.75 0.51 9.53
N PHE A 16 -10.58 0.89 8.27
CA PHE A 16 -11.63 1.47 7.46
C PHE A 16 -12.25 0.36 6.63
N ASP A 17 -13.57 0.24 6.69
CA ASP A 17 -14.30 -0.81 5.98
C ASP A 17 -15.56 -0.20 5.32
N SER A 18 -16.30 -1.01 4.56
CA SER A 18 -17.58 -0.64 3.95
C SER A 18 -17.44 0.60 3.07
N PHE A 19 -16.44 0.60 2.18
CA PHE A 19 -16.24 1.62 1.16
C PHE A 19 -16.12 1.00 -0.24
N ASN A 20 -16.45 1.75 -1.27
CA ASN A 20 -16.39 1.30 -2.66
C ASN A 20 -15.56 2.26 -3.53
N LEU A 21 -14.26 2.02 -3.63
CA LEU A 21 -13.37 2.86 -4.44
C LEU A 21 -13.63 2.74 -5.95
N TYR A 22 -14.29 1.67 -6.39
CA TYR A 22 -14.60 1.40 -7.81
C TYR A 22 -15.71 2.34 -8.31
N HIS A 23 -16.79 2.49 -7.53
CA HIS A 23 -18.00 3.14 -8.02
C HIS A 23 -18.43 4.37 -7.20
N SER A 24 -18.02 4.49 -5.93
CA SER A 24 -18.44 5.60 -5.06
C SER A 24 -17.46 6.78 -5.15
N VAL A 25 -17.95 7.92 -5.66
CA VAL A 25 -17.18 9.17 -5.69
C VAL A 25 -16.90 9.66 -4.27
N ASP A 26 -17.88 9.57 -3.38
CA ASP A 26 -17.76 10.04 -2.01
C ASP A 26 -16.73 9.23 -1.21
N ASP A 27 -16.72 7.90 -1.38
CA ASP A 27 -15.71 7.06 -0.74
C ASP A 27 -14.31 7.36 -1.28
N ARG A 28 -14.15 7.59 -2.59
CA ARG A 28 -12.86 8.03 -3.14
C ARG A 28 -12.40 9.36 -2.56
N ILE A 29 -13.30 10.34 -2.40
CA ILE A 29 -12.95 11.63 -1.78
C ILE A 29 -12.52 11.43 -0.34
N ALA A 30 -13.28 10.66 0.45
CA ALA A 30 -12.98 10.40 1.85
C ALA A 30 -11.66 9.63 2.02
N PHE A 31 -11.41 8.64 1.16
CA PHE A 31 -10.16 7.88 1.13
C PHE A 31 -8.95 8.76 0.81
N LYS A 32 -9.05 9.65 -0.20
CA LYS A 32 -8.00 10.62 -0.52
C LYS A 32 -7.71 11.57 0.65
N GLN A 33 -8.76 12.11 1.26
CA GLN A 33 -8.63 13.00 2.42
C GLN A 33 -7.96 12.30 3.60
N MET A 34 -8.29 11.02 3.82
CA MET A 34 -7.65 10.19 4.82
C MET A 34 -6.16 10.03 4.50
N LEU A 35 -5.79 9.55 3.31
CA LEU A 35 -4.38 9.37 2.93
C LEU A 35 -3.54 10.64 3.11
N ASN A 36 -4.09 11.80 2.74
CA ASN A 36 -3.42 13.10 2.89
C ASN A 36 -3.16 13.52 4.35
N ARG A 37 -3.78 12.85 5.34
CA ARG A 37 -3.48 13.07 6.77
C ARG A 37 -2.29 12.24 7.25
N PHE A 38 -2.03 11.12 6.61
CA PHE A 38 -0.95 10.19 6.96
C PHE A 38 0.33 10.47 6.17
N LEU A 39 0.16 10.86 4.91
CA LEU A 39 1.22 10.98 3.93
C LEU A 39 1.36 12.42 3.45
N LYS A 40 2.60 12.88 3.28
CA LYS A 40 2.94 14.22 2.79
C LYS A 40 3.45 14.12 1.36
N GLU A 41 3.17 15.13 0.55
CA GLU A 41 3.58 15.17 -0.88
C GLU A 41 5.09 15.01 -1.12
N THR A 42 5.94 15.10 -0.10
CA THR A 42 7.39 14.90 -0.20
C THR A 42 7.86 13.52 0.24
N ASP A 43 6.98 12.69 0.80
CA ASP A 43 7.39 11.40 1.33
C ASP A 43 7.78 10.45 0.20
N GLU A 44 8.73 9.58 0.49
CA GLU A 44 9.00 8.39 -0.31
C GLU A 44 8.17 7.25 0.25
N ILE A 45 7.61 6.41 -0.63
CA ILE A 45 6.78 5.29 -0.24
C ILE A 45 7.45 4.01 -0.65
N LEU A 46 7.58 3.10 0.32
CA LEU A 46 7.92 1.71 0.08
C LEU A 46 6.64 0.87 0.09
N CYS A 47 6.60 -0.08 -0.83
CA CYS A 47 5.42 -0.85 -1.18
C CYS A 47 5.76 -2.32 -1.28
N TYR A 48 4.85 -3.17 -0.81
CA TYR A 48 4.80 -4.58 -1.18
C TYR A 48 3.48 -4.88 -1.88
N PHE A 49 3.56 -5.55 -3.03
CA PHE A 49 2.46 -5.86 -3.91
C PHE A 49 2.32 -7.35 -4.09
N ARG A 50 1.08 -7.83 -4.11
CA ARG A 50 0.73 -9.18 -4.53
C ARG A 50 -0.33 -9.13 -5.60
N ARG A 51 -0.11 -9.89 -6.65
CA ARG A 51 -1.02 -10.07 -7.78
C ARG A 51 -1.30 -11.56 -7.93
N GLU A 52 -2.58 -11.96 -7.88
CA GLU A 52 -2.98 -13.37 -7.99
C GLU A 52 -3.99 -13.64 -9.12
N GLU A 53 -4.91 -12.71 -9.36
CA GLU A 53 -6.01 -12.90 -10.31
C GLU A 53 -6.50 -11.58 -10.88
N ASP A 54 -7.29 -11.62 -11.95
CA ASP A 54 -7.88 -10.44 -12.56
C ASP A 54 -9.06 -9.90 -11.75
N LEU A 55 -8.96 -8.62 -11.34
CA LEU A 55 -9.94 -7.95 -10.49
C LEU A 55 -10.93 -7.07 -11.28
N THR A 56 -10.68 -6.89 -12.58
CA THR A 56 -11.53 -6.14 -13.50
C THR A 56 -11.33 -6.66 -14.93
N ASP A 57 -11.98 -6.07 -15.92
CA ASP A 57 -11.89 -6.46 -17.32
C ASP A 57 -10.51 -6.17 -17.96
N ASP A 58 -10.21 -6.87 -19.07
CA ASP A 58 -8.90 -6.80 -19.74
C ASP A 58 -8.52 -5.38 -20.21
N GLU A 59 -9.49 -4.56 -20.61
CA GLU A 59 -9.23 -3.20 -21.08
C GLU A 59 -8.83 -2.30 -19.90
N GLU A 60 -9.59 -2.31 -18.82
CA GLU A 60 -9.25 -1.56 -17.59
C GLU A 60 -7.93 -2.09 -16.99
N LEU A 61 -7.71 -3.40 -16.98
CA LEU A 61 -6.45 -3.99 -16.51
C LEU A 61 -5.24 -3.52 -17.31
N LEU A 62 -5.36 -3.43 -18.64
CA LEU A 62 -4.28 -2.95 -19.48
C LEU A 62 -3.96 -1.47 -19.18
N GLN A 63 -4.99 -0.65 -19.01
CA GLN A 63 -4.83 0.77 -18.65
C GLN A 63 -4.18 0.93 -17.28
N LEU A 64 -4.64 0.18 -16.27
CA LEU A 64 -4.05 0.16 -14.93
C LEU A 64 -2.59 -0.29 -14.97
N LYS A 65 -2.28 -1.40 -15.65
CA LYS A 65 -0.92 -1.90 -15.85
C LYS A 65 -0.03 -0.80 -16.44
N GLN A 66 -0.45 -0.20 -17.54
CA GLN A 66 0.32 0.87 -18.18
C GLN A 66 0.55 2.06 -17.25
N SER A 67 -0.51 2.55 -16.58
CA SER A 67 -0.41 3.68 -15.66
C SER A 67 0.57 3.40 -14.52
N ILE A 68 0.39 2.27 -13.82
CA ILE A 68 1.21 1.87 -12.68
C ILE A 68 2.68 1.68 -13.08
N PHE A 69 2.95 0.89 -14.12
CA PHE A 69 4.33 0.60 -14.50
C PHE A 69 5.03 1.82 -15.11
N THR A 70 4.30 2.71 -15.80
CA THR A 70 4.88 3.97 -16.26
C THR A 70 5.40 4.81 -15.09
N ARG A 71 4.65 4.88 -13.97
CA ARG A 71 5.11 5.59 -12.76
C ARG A 71 6.44 5.04 -12.24
N PHE A 72 6.64 3.72 -12.27
CA PHE A 72 7.88 3.10 -11.82
C PHE A 72 9.06 3.26 -12.80
N THR A 73 8.83 3.79 -14.01
CA THR A 73 9.92 4.17 -14.92
C THR A 73 10.44 5.59 -14.68
N LEU A 74 9.76 6.38 -13.84
CA LEU A 74 10.15 7.75 -13.51
C LEU A 74 11.43 7.76 -12.66
N LYS A 75 12.24 8.82 -12.83
CA LYS A 75 13.53 8.94 -12.16
C LYS A 75 13.36 8.96 -10.63
N GLY A 76 14.01 8.01 -9.96
CA GLY A 76 13.98 7.88 -8.49
C GLY A 76 12.91 6.93 -7.97
N ASN A 77 12.08 6.38 -8.84
CA ASN A 77 11.18 5.28 -8.52
C ASN A 77 11.84 3.95 -8.88
N GLU A 78 11.45 2.89 -8.18
CA GLU A 78 12.01 1.55 -8.34
C GLU A 78 10.90 0.50 -8.25
N PHE A 79 11.04 -0.59 -9.01
CA PHE A 79 10.13 -1.71 -8.96
C PHE A 79 10.91 -2.99 -9.20
N LYS A 80 10.66 -4.01 -8.37
CA LYS A 80 11.35 -5.30 -8.45
C LYS A 80 10.38 -6.43 -8.19
N TYR A 81 10.36 -7.41 -9.09
CA TYR A 81 9.70 -8.68 -8.84
C TYR A 81 10.50 -9.47 -7.81
N LEU A 82 9.84 -9.92 -6.75
CA LEU A 82 10.44 -10.82 -5.76
C LEU A 82 10.16 -12.28 -6.11
N TYR A 83 8.94 -12.55 -6.56
CA TYR A 83 8.52 -13.87 -7.02
C TYR A 83 7.56 -13.72 -8.19
N GLN A 84 7.75 -14.51 -9.26
CA GLN A 84 6.93 -14.43 -10.45
C GLN A 84 6.64 -15.83 -11.00
N ILE A 85 5.36 -16.20 -11.04
CA ILE A 85 4.89 -17.41 -11.73
C ILE A 85 4.64 -17.06 -13.21
N ASP A 86 3.95 -15.95 -13.45
CA ASP A 86 3.67 -15.39 -14.77
C ASP A 86 3.36 -13.89 -14.67
N GLU A 87 2.89 -13.27 -15.76
CA GLU A 87 2.56 -11.83 -15.78
C GLU A 87 1.31 -11.43 -15.00
N ARG A 88 0.50 -12.39 -14.56
CA ARG A 88 -0.74 -12.21 -13.79
C ARG A 88 -0.58 -12.66 -12.34
N ARG A 89 0.51 -13.35 -12.00
CA ARG A 89 0.74 -13.96 -10.68
C ARG A 89 2.16 -13.70 -10.20
N PHE A 90 2.31 -12.71 -9.34
CA PHE A 90 3.61 -12.29 -8.83
C PHE A 90 3.51 -11.51 -7.51
N ASP A 91 4.60 -11.53 -6.77
CA ASP A 91 4.88 -10.63 -5.66
C ASP A 91 5.99 -9.66 -6.08
N ALA A 92 5.86 -8.40 -5.69
CA ALA A 92 6.81 -7.36 -6.03
C ALA A 92 6.95 -6.32 -4.92
N ILE A 93 8.04 -5.59 -4.96
CA ILE A 93 8.23 -4.37 -4.17
C ILE A 93 8.38 -3.17 -5.09
N GLY A 94 7.99 -2.02 -4.57
CA GLY A 94 8.19 -0.77 -5.26
C GLY A 94 8.55 0.36 -4.33
N LYS A 95 9.21 1.35 -4.91
CA LYS A 95 9.51 2.62 -4.29
C LYS A 95 9.05 3.73 -5.21
N PHE A 96 8.31 4.69 -4.69
CA PHE A 96 8.01 5.90 -5.45
C PHE A 96 7.89 7.12 -4.57
N LYS A 97 8.22 8.27 -5.14
CA LYS A 97 7.99 9.55 -4.49
C LYS A 97 6.53 9.96 -4.62
N LEU A 98 5.98 10.49 -3.53
CA LEU A 98 4.67 11.09 -3.59
C LEU A 98 4.70 12.32 -4.51
N GLU A 99 3.64 12.47 -5.28
CA GLU A 99 3.38 13.61 -6.14
C GLU A 99 1.95 14.12 -5.86
N TYR A 100 1.57 15.27 -6.42
CA TYR A 100 0.26 15.91 -6.20
C TYR A 100 -0.95 14.98 -6.42
N ASP A 101 -0.79 13.90 -7.20
CA ASP A 101 -1.85 12.93 -7.50
C ASP A 101 -1.64 11.53 -6.90
N PHE A 102 -0.86 11.40 -5.83
CA PHE A 102 -0.52 10.09 -5.29
C PHE A 102 -1.73 9.27 -4.83
N ALA A 103 -2.75 9.92 -4.30
CA ALA A 103 -3.91 9.21 -3.79
C ALA A 103 -4.69 8.53 -4.94
N ASN A 104 -4.66 9.09 -6.16
CA ASN A 104 -5.16 8.39 -7.35
C ASN A 104 -4.26 7.21 -7.71
N ALA A 105 -2.93 7.37 -7.63
CA ALA A 105 -2.00 6.26 -7.87
C ALA A 105 -2.25 5.09 -6.92
N ILE A 106 -2.51 5.37 -5.63
CA ILE A 106 -2.87 4.35 -4.65
C ILE A 106 -4.20 3.68 -5.01
N ILE A 107 -5.20 4.43 -5.51
CA ILE A 107 -6.48 3.84 -5.97
C ILE A 107 -6.26 2.97 -7.23
N GLU A 108 -5.41 3.37 -8.17
CA GLU A 108 -5.04 2.55 -9.33
C GLU A 108 -4.39 1.23 -8.88
N MET A 109 -3.42 1.32 -7.96
CA MET A 109 -2.78 0.15 -7.34
C MET A 109 -3.78 -0.72 -6.58
N TRP A 110 -4.75 -0.09 -5.89
CA TRP A 110 -5.82 -0.77 -5.17
C TRP A 110 -6.66 -1.63 -6.11
N LYS A 111 -7.00 -1.12 -7.29
CA LYS A 111 -7.77 -1.86 -8.29
C LYS A 111 -6.98 -2.97 -8.97
N TYR A 112 -5.66 -2.79 -9.10
CA TYR A 112 -4.81 -3.69 -9.86
C TYR A 112 -4.24 -4.84 -9.02
N PHE A 113 -3.78 -4.59 -7.80
CA PHE A 113 -3.14 -5.60 -6.97
C PHE A 113 -4.15 -6.32 -6.09
N TYR A 114 -3.98 -7.64 -5.92
CA TYR A 114 -4.84 -8.46 -5.06
C TYR A 114 -4.72 -8.03 -3.60
N SER A 115 -3.48 -7.91 -3.10
CA SER A 115 -3.16 -7.22 -1.86
C SER A 115 -2.00 -6.24 -2.04
N PHE A 116 -1.94 -5.25 -1.16
CA PHE A 116 -0.99 -4.16 -1.25
C PHE A 116 -0.75 -3.55 0.13
N SER A 117 0.51 -3.39 0.52
CA SER A 117 0.89 -2.61 1.71
C SER A 117 1.84 -1.49 1.33
N PHE A 118 1.76 -0.37 2.06
CA PHE A 118 2.61 0.79 1.83
C PHE A 118 2.82 1.63 3.09
N PHE A 119 3.98 2.28 3.13
CA PHE A 119 4.35 3.17 4.22
C PHE A 119 5.42 4.18 3.79
N ALA A 120 5.54 5.26 4.55
CA ALA A 120 6.69 6.16 4.48
C ALA A 120 7.76 5.70 5.50
N PRO A 121 9.02 5.44 5.08
CA PRO A 121 10.05 4.98 5.98
C PRO A 121 10.46 6.08 6.98
N ILE A 122 10.75 5.71 8.22
CA ILE A 122 11.09 6.66 9.31
C ILE A 122 12.59 6.84 9.56
N ASN A 123 13.40 6.10 8.82
CA ASN A 123 14.84 6.24 8.72
C ASN A 123 15.17 6.28 7.22
N ASN A 124 16.39 6.64 6.81
CA ASN A 124 16.80 6.63 5.39
C ASN A 124 16.90 5.20 4.80
N LEU A 125 15.91 4.35 5.12
CA LEU A 125 15.77 2.96 4.69
C LEU A 125 15.80 2.93 3.17
N THR A 126 16.80 2.25 2.62
CA THR A 126 16.94 2.15 1.16
C THR A 126 16.01 1.09 0.60
N PHE A 127 15.90 1.06 -0.72
CA PHE A 127 15.09 0.05 -1.41
C PHE A 127 15.68 -1.35 -1.20
N GLU A 128 17.01 -1.45 -1.24
CA GLU A 128 17.77 -2.68 -1.02
C GLU A 128 17.63 -3.18 0.42
N GLU A 129 17.73 -2.29 1.41
CA GLU A 129 17.53 -2.67 2.82
C GLU A 129 16.12 -3.20 3.08
N TYR A 130 15.11 -2.63 2.41
CA TYR A 130 13.74 -3.13 2.49
C TYR A 130 13.57 -4.49 1.82
N GLU A 131 14.22 -4.72 0.68
CA GLU A 131 14.26 -6.04 0.05
C GLU A 131 14.87 -7.09 0.98
N GLU A 132 16.06 -6.81 1.54
CA GLU A 132 16.74 -7.71 2.49
C GLU A 132 15.87 -8.00 3.72
N TYR A 133 15.17 -6.99 4.24
CA TYR A 133 14.24 -7.16 5.34
C TYR A 133 13.14 -8.18 5.01
N LEU A 134 12.54 -8.11 3.82
CA LEU A 134 11.49 -9.04 3.39
C LEU A 134 12.02 -10.45 3.14
N GLU A 135 13.25 -10.60 2.63
CA GLU A 135 13.89 -11.91 2.46
C GLU A 135 14.11 -12.61 3.82
N VAL A 136 14.48 -11.85 4.86
CA VAL A 136 14.76 -12.40 6.20
C VAL A 136 13.49 -12.69 6.99
N ASN A 137 12.51 -11.79 6.95
CA ASN A 137 11.31 -11.86 7.80
C ASN A 137 10.10 -12.50 7.11
N GLY A 138 10.19 -12.74 5.80
CA GLY A 138 9.11 -13.24 4.98
C GLY A 138 8.03 -12.19 4.69
N PHE A 139 7.04 -12.61 3.91
CA PHE A 139 5.93 -11.77 3.45
C PHE A 139 4.69 -11.84 4.36
N GLU A 140 4.66 -12.82 5.27
CA GLU A 140 3.55 -13.07 6.19
C GLU A 140 3.66 -12.19 7.44
N ASP A 141 3.69 -10.87 7.24
CA ASP A 141 3.55 -9.92 8.35
C ASP A 141 2.07 -9.70 8.65
N ILE A 142 1.58 -10.33 9.72
CA ILE A 142 0.20 -10.19 10.18
C ILE A 142 -0.05 -8.71 10.49
N ASP A 143 -0.86 -8.07 9.65
CA ASP A 143 -1.31 -6.68 9.80
C ASP A 143 -0.17 -5.67 9.98
N GLY A 144 1.02 -5.93 9.41
CA GLY A 144 2.11 -4.94 9.36
C GLY A 144 2.82 -4.69 10.68
N LYS A 145 2.63 -5.59 11.66
CA LYS A 145 3.23 -5.46 13.00
C LYS A 145 4.74 -5.41 12.94
N ASN A 146 5.37 -6.27 12.16
CA ASN A 146 6.82 -6.37 12.11
C ASN A 146 7.44 -5.10 11.52
N HIS A 147 6.81 -4.46 10.53
CA HIS A 147 7.30 -3.20 9.98
C HIS A 147 7.38 -2.09 11.05
N VAL A 148 6.35 -2.02 11.88
CA VAL A 148 6.27 -1.02 12.95
C VAL A 148 7.21 -1.36 14.11
N TYR A 149 7.28 -2.64 14.52
CA TYR A 149 8.18 -3.08 15.59
C TYR A 149 9.66 -2.92 15.27
N HIS A 150 10.05 -3.21 14.03
CA HIS A 150 11.43 -3.01 13.55
C HIS A 150 11.73 -1.55 13.22
N GLN A 151 10.80 -0.62 13.50
CA GLN A 151 10.97 0.81 13.29
C GLN A 151 11.31 1.16 11.84
N LEU A 152 10.74 0.40 10.89
CA LEU A 152 10.79 0.75 9.47
C LEU A 152 9.84 1.90 9.17
N ALA A 153 8.71 1.96 9.88
CA ALA A 153 7.67 2.96 9.69
C ALA A 153 7.00 3.37 11.01
N ASN A 154 6.45 4.59 11.07
CA ASN A 154 5.58 5.02 12.16
C ASN A 154 4.19 4.39 12.05
N PHE A 155 3.76 4.16 10.82
CA PHE A 155 2.54 3.45 10.48
C PHE A 155 2.72 2.69 9.16
N ILE A 156 1.89 1.68 8.95
CA ILE A 156 1.78 0.98 7.66
C ILE A 156 0.32 0.82 7.29
N CYS A 157 0.03 1.06 6.02
CA CYS A 157 -1.29 0.90 5.42
C CYS A 157 -1.34 -0.43 4.70
N ILE A 158 -2.38 -1.23 4.95
CA ILE A 158 -2.55 -2.57 4.37
C ILE A 158 -3.94 -2.69 3.78
N LYS A 159 -4.00 -2.88 2.47
CA LYS A 159 -5.20 -3.28 1.76
C LYS A 159 -5.57 -4.71 2.16
N GLY A 160 -6.81 -4.89 2.62
CA GLY A 160 -7.40 -6.20 2.87
C GLY A 160 -7.57 -7.04 1.61
N LEU A 161 -7.63 -8.36 1.76
CA LEU A 161 -7.93 -9.27 0.64
C LEU A 161 -9.29 -8.89 0.03
N GLY A 162 -9.37 -8.79 -1.30
CA GLY A 162 -10.56 -8.30 -2.01
C GLY A 162 -10.66 -6.77 -2.13
N GLY A 163 -9.99 -6.02 -1.25
CA GLY A 163 -9.97 -4.56 -1.29
C GLY A 163 -11.13 -3.86 -0.61
N ASP A 164 -11.79 -4.57 0.30
CA ASP A 164 -13.02 -4.12 0.96
C ASP A 164 -12.70 -3.23 2.18
N TYR A 165 -11.50 -3.38 2.73
CA TYR A 165 -11.02 -2.64 3.90
C TYR A 165 -9.55 -2.19 3.76
N LEU A 166 -9.20 -1.18 4.55
CA LEU A 166 -7.84 -0.70 4.80
C LEU A 166 -7.54 -0.80 6.29
N THR A 167 -6.47 -1.48 6.67
CA THR A 167 -5.95 -1.46 8.03
C THR A 167 -4.74 -0.54 8.09
N ILE A 168 -4.70 0.36 9.06
CA ILE A 168 -3.53 1.15 9.41
C ILE A 168 -3.03 0.70 10.78
N THR A 169 -1.79 0.23 10.82
CA THR A 169 -1.12 -0.22 12.04
C THR A 169 -0.08 0.81 12.44
N SER A 170 -0.01 1.18 13.71
CA SER A 170 0.88 2.26 14.19
C SER A 170 1.25 2.13 15.68
N ILE A 171 2.31 2.82 16.10
CA ILE A 171 2.76 2.87 17.52
C ILE A 171 1.89 3.83 18.34
N GLN A 172 1.35 4.87 17.71
CA GLN A 172 0.59 5.93 18.36
C GLN A 172 -0.82 6.00 17.78
N ASP A 173 -1.80 6.30 18.62
CA ASP A 173 -3.17 6.52 18.15
C ASP A 173 -3.18 7.68 17.14
N VAL A 174 -3.71 7.41 15.95
CA VAL A 174 -3.78 8.42 14.89
C VAL A 174 -5.16 9.08 14.92
N ASN A 175 -5.16 10.39 15.13
CA ASN A 175 -6.38 11.18 15.07
C ASN A 175 -6.75 11.45 13.60
N ILE A 176 -7.95 11.01 13.22
CA ILE A 176 -8.60 11.24 11.92
C ILE A 176 -9.87 12.03 12.17
#